data_AF-A0A3A0BXT2-F1
#
_entry.id   AF-A0A3A0BXT2-F1
#
_cell.length_a   1.000
_cell.length_b   1.000
_cell.length_c   1.000
_cell.angle_alpha   90.00
_cell.angle_beta   90.00
_cell.angle_gamma   90.00
#
_symmetry.space_group_name_H-M   'P 1'
#
loop_
_entity.id
_entity.type
_entity.pdbx_description
1 polymer ?
#
loop_
_entity_poly.entity_id
_entity_poly.type
_entity_poly.pdbx_seq_one_letter_code
_entity_poly.pdbx_strand_id
1 'polypeptide(L)'
;MTTIRTELQQRATSTLLQYALFRWESAVVLALTIVLSFLLPRPFFWWPRFGWPLLGLIALAVIVYSSLTDAEANAEILLTLFQEQFNPRTIGDKELRAKLESALEYQRRIETQVRQQKNGVIRDRLDDTAGQITAWLSNIYQLALRLDAYTRDDLLARERDLIPRELERLTEQRGSERNPAVQQQLDDVIAGKRNHWQALRDLDARMKQAALQLDQSLTALATVYSQIQLIDAQSIGSGRAERLQADIQEQVARLNDLVSSINDVYNFNTKGLG
;
A
#
# COMPACT_ATOMS: atom_id res chain seq x y z
N MET A 1 21.45 -15.77 -6.12
CA MET A 1 20.23 -16.06 -5.36
C MET A 1 19.81 -14.78 -4.66
N THR A 2 18.88 -14.08 -5.29
CA THR A 2 18.48 -12.70 -4.98
C THR A 2 17.12 -12.73 -4.32
N THR A 3 17.05 -12.15 -3.14
CA THR A 3 15.83 -12.03 -2.34
C THR A 3 14.80 -11.18 -3.09
N ILE A 4 13.54 -11.58 -3.02
CA ILE A 4 12.36 -10.91 -3.61
C ILE A 4 12.26 -9.42 -3.17
N ARG A 5 12.89 -9.08 -2.05
CA ARG A 5 13.13 -7.71 -1.54
C ARG A 5 13.86 -6.82 -2.56
N THR A 6 14.80 -7.38 -3.32
CA THR A 6 15.61 -6.65 -4.31
C THR A 6 14.83 -6.36 -5.59
N GLU A 7 13.97 -7.27 -6.07
CA GLU A 7 13.12 -7.02 -7.24
C GLU A 7 11.94 -6.07 -6.94
N LEU A 8 11.38 -6.10 -5.72
CA LEU A 8 10.34 -5.14 -5.31
C LEU A 8 10.89 -3.75 -5.03
N GLN A 9 12.09 -3.63 -4.44
CA GLN A 9 12.79 -2.34 -4.33
C GLN A 9 13.16 -1.77 -5.72
N GLN A 10 13.43 -2.63 -6.71
CA GLN A 10 13.78 -2.23 -8.08
C GLN A 10 12.56 -1.83 -8.94
N ARG A 11 11.36 -2.34 -8.64
CA ARG A 11 10.09 -1.95 -9.30
C ARG A 11 9.39 -0.76 -8.63
N ALA A 12 9.56 -0.58 -7.32
CA ALA A 12 9.15 0.64 -6.63
C ALA A 12 10.00 1.85 -7.06
N THR A 13 11.30 1.64 -7.31
CA THR A 13 12.17 2.67 -7.91
C THR A 13 11.87 2.90 -9.39
N SER A 14 11.45 1.89 -10.17
CA SER A 14 11.12 2.10 -11.60
C SER A 14 9.87 2.96 -11.81
N THR A 15 8.91 2.90 -10.89
CA THR A 15 7.66 3.67 -10.99
C THR A 15 7.83 5.10 -10.45
N LEU A 16 8.72 5.30 -9.46
CA LEU A 16 9.19 6.62 -9.04
C LEU A 16 10.11 7.29 -10.08
N LEU A 17 10.89 6.52 -10.85
CA LEU A 17 11.71 7.04 -11.95
C LEU A 17 10.88 7.45 -13.19
N GLN A 18 9.76 6.77 -13.47
CA GLN A 18 8.87 7.16 -14.58
C GLN A 18 8.13 8.48 -14.29
N TYR A 19 7.76 8.75 -13.03
CA TYR A 19 7.13 10.02 -12.66
C TYR A 19 8.15 11.18 -12.50
N ALA A 20 9.42 10.87 -12.21
CA ALA A 20 10.51 11.87 -12.20
C ALA A 20 10.93 12.33 -13.61
N LEU A 21 10.73 11.50 -14.64
CA LEU A 21 11.04 11.84 -16.04
C LEU A 21 9.93 12.64 -16.75
N PHE A 22 8.69 12.60 -16.26
CA PHE A 22 7.55 13.35 -16.81
C PHE A 22 7.14 14.58 -15.99
N ARG A 23 8.00 15.01 -15.05
CA ARG A 23 7.87 16.28 -14.33
C ARG A 23 8.33 17.44 -15.22
N TRP A 24 7.50 18.48 -15.34
CA TRP A 24 7.83 19.73 -16.04
C TRP A 24 9.09 20.41 -15.47
N GLU A 25 9.45 20.11 -14.22
CA GLU A 25 10.69 20.59 -13.59
C GLU A 25 11.95 20.04 -14.27
N SER A 26 11.93 18.81 -14.80
CA SER A 26 13.02 18.24 -15.61
C SER A 26 13.12 18.94 -16.97
N ALA A 27 11.99 19.34 -17.56
CA ALA A 27 11.94 20.12 -18.80
C ALA A 27 12.46 21.55 -18.60
N VAL A 28 12.21 22.18 -17.45
CA VAL A 28 12.73 23.52 -17.12
C VAL A 28 14.24 23.46 -16.87
N VAL A 29 14.76 22.44 -16.18
CA VAL A 29 16.21 22.30 -15.97
C VAL A 29 16.93 21.98 -17.29
N LEU A 30 16.39 21.10 -18.13
CA LEU A 30 16.94 20.84 -19.47
C LEU A 30 16.85 22.08 -20.38
N ALA A 31 15.73 22.80 -20.37
CA ALA A 31 15.56 24.03 -21.15
C ALA A 31 16.51 25.13 -20.68
N LEU A 32 16.68 25.33 -19.36
CA LEU A 32 17.60 26.31 -18.79
C LEU A 32 19.06 25.94 -19.11
N THR A 33 19.40 24.65 -19.08
CA THR A 33 20.75 24.16 -19.41
C THR A 33 21.07 24.32 -20.89
N ILE A 34 20.09 24.08 -21.78
CA ILE A 34 20.22 24.29 -23.23
C ILE A 34 20.33 25.80 -23.54
N VAL A 35 19.51 26.63 -22.91
CA VAL A 35 19.52 28.09 -23.09
C VAL A 35 20.85 28.70 -22.60
N LEU A 36 21.32 28.33 -21.40
CA LEU A 36 22.59 28.83 -20.85
C LEU A 36 23.81 28.34 -21.64
N SER A 37 23.77 27.12 -22.18
CA SER A 37 24.85 26.58 -23.03
C SER A 37 25.01 27.32 -24.36
N PHE A 38 23.91 27.87 -24.90
CA PHE A 38 23.93 28.66 -26.14
C PHE A 38 24.16 30.17 -25.88
N LEU A 39 23.73 30.70 -24.73
CA LEU A 39 23.83 32.14 -24.42
C LEU A 39 25.21 32.55 -23.87
N LEU A 40 25.87 31.71 -23.04
CA LEU A 40 27.21 31.96 -22.48
C LEU A 40 28.07 30.66 -22.46
N PRO A 41 28.66 30.26 -23.60
CA PRO A 41 29.37 28.98 -23.71
C PRO A 41 30.64 28.89 -22.85
N ARG A 42 31.25 30.03 -22.49
CA ARG A 42 32.50 30.12 -21.72
C ARG A 42 32.55 31.40 -20.86
N PRO A 43 31.96 31.40 -19.65
CA PRO A 43 32.05 32.56 -18.76
C PRO A 43 33.47 32.80 -18.22
N PHE A 44 34.34 31.77 -18.18
CA PHE A 44 35.74 31.86 -17.73
C PHE A 44 36.68 31.05 -18.65
N PHE A 45 37.95 31.45 -18.76
CA PHE A 45 38.95 30.86 -19.66
C PHE A 45 39.29 29.39 -19.34
N TRP A 46 39.19 28.96 -18.08
CA TRP A 46 39.45 27.58 -17.65
C TRP A 46 38.20 26.68 -17.66
N TRP A 47 37.05 27.17 -18.12
CA TRP A 47 35.78 26.44 -17.99
C TRP A 47 35.70 25.27 -18.99
N PRO A 48 35.57 24.01 -18.53
CA PRO A 48 35.50 22.85 -19.41
C PRO A 48 34.23 22.88 -20.28
N ARG A 49 34.28 22.34 -21.51
CA ARG A 49 33.09 22.22 -22.39
C ARG A 49 31.93 21.42 -21.76
N PHE A 50 32.24 20.60 -20.76
CA PHE A 50 31.28 19.79 -20.01
C PHE A 50 30.88 20.41 -18.66
N GLY A 51 31.40 21.58 -18.31
CA GLY A 51 31.18 22.21 -17.00
C GLY A 51 29.71 22.52 -16.74
N TRP A 52 28.98 23.01 -17.75
CA TRP A 52 27.55 23.29 -17.63
C TRP A 52 26.68 22.02 -17.51
N PRO A 53 26.84 20.98 -18.36
CA PRO A 53 26.18 19.69 -18.16
C PRO A 53 26.45 19.06 -16.79
N LEU A 54 27.70 19.14 -16.31
CA LEU A 54 28.10 18.55 -15.03
C LEU A 54 27.50 19.31 -13.85
N LEU A 55 27.44 20.64 -13.91
CA LEU A 55 26.78 21.47 -12.89
C LEU A 55 25.27 21.26 -12.85
N GLY A 56 24.63 21.09 -14.02
CA GLY A 56 23.22 20.72 -14.11
C GLY A 56 22.96 19.34 -13.48
N LEU A 57 23.83 18.37 -13.73
CA LEU A 57 23.77 17.05 -13.09
C LEU A 57 24.00 17.12 -11.57
N ILE A 58 24.92 17.94 -11.11
CA ILE A 58 25.21 18.13 -9.67
C ILE A 58 24.03 18.85 -8.98
N ALA A 59 23.46 19.89 -9.59
CA ALA A 59 22.29 20.57 -9.07
C ALA A 59 21.07 19.63 -8.99
N LEU A 60 20.87 18.80 -10.02
CA LEU A 60 19.85 17.75 -9.99
C LEU A 60 20.13 16.70 -8.92
N ALA A 61 21.38 16.27 -8.74
CA ALA A 61 21.75 15.32 -7.70
C ALA A 61 21.53 15.90 -6.29
N VAL A 62 21.81 17.19 -6.08
CA VAL A 62 21.54 17.89 -4.81
C VAL A 62 20.04 18.05 -4.57
N ILE A 63 19.24 18.38 -5.58
CA ILE A 63 17.78 18.50 -5.45
C ILE A 63 17.14 17.12 -5.18
N VAL A 64 17.58 16.08 -5.88
CA VAL A 64 17.10 14.70 -5.66
C VAL A 64 17.49 14.21 -4.28
N TYR A 65 18.74 14.44 -3.85
CA TYR A 65 19.22 14.09 -2.51
C TYR A 65 18.47 14.88 -1.43
N SER A 66 18.27 16.19 -1.62
CA SER A 66 17.49 17.03 -0.70
C SER A 66 16.03 16.55 -0.62
N SER A 67 15.38 16.22 -1.75
CA SER A 67 13.98 15.77 -1.75
C SER A 67 13.78 14.35 -1.19
N LEU A 68 14.83 13.52 -1.22
CA LEU A 68 14.84 12.21 -0.56
C LEU A 68 15.07 12.33 0.96
N THR A 69 15.57 13.47 1.43
CA THR A 69 15.87 13.72 2.85
C THR A 69 14.86 14.68 3.51
N ASP A 70 14.13 15.48 2.73
CA ASP A 70 13.03 16.33 3.21
C ASP A 70 11.69 15.58 3.21
N ALA A 71 11.26 15.20 4.41
CA ALA A 71 9.92 14.68 4.66
C ALA A 71 8.81 15.71 4.32
N GLU A 72 9.11 17.01 4.30
CA GLU A 72 8.17 18.10 4.00
C GLU A 72 7.73 18.14 2.51
N ALA A 73 8.63 17.91 1.56
CA ALA A 73 8.30 17.96 0.13
C ALA A 73 7.50 16.74 -0.36
N ASN A 74 7.62 15.62 0.35
CA ASN A 74 6.93 14.38 0.01
C ASN A 74 5.44 14.44 0.42
N ALA A 75 5.10 15.13 1.51
CA ALA A 75 3.73 15.25 2.00
C ALA A 75 2.81 16.05 1.05
N GLU A 76 3.32 17.09 0.39
CA GLU A 76 2.53 17.98 -0.46
C GLU A 76 2.26 17.39 -1.86
N ILE A 77 3.21 16.61 -2.39
CA ILE A 77 3.08 15.91 -3.68
C ILE A 77 2.20 14.66 -3.54
N LEU A 78 2.26 13.97 -2.40
CA LEU A 78 1.35 12.86 -2.10
C LEU A 78 -0.10 13.36 -2.01
N LEU A 79 -0.38 14.48 -1.34
CA LEU A 79 -1.76 14.97 -1.17
C LEU A 79 -2.54 15.17 -2.49
N THR A 80 -1.85 15.64 -3.53
CA THR A 80 -2.45 15.89 -4.86
C THR A 80 -2.61 14.59 -5.67
N LEU A 81 -1.73 13.62 -5.48
CA LEU A 81 -1.81 12.28 -6.09
C LEU A 81 -2.78 11.34 -5.34
N PHE A 82 -3.08 11.62 -4.07
CA PHE A 82 -3.98 10.83 -3.22
C PHE A 82 -5.46 10.98 -3.63
N GLN A 83 -5.92 12.17 -4.00
CA GLN A 83 -7.32 12.39 -4.38
C GLN A 83 -7.74 11.67 -5.67
N GLU A 84 -6.80 11.39 -6.56
CA GLU A 84 -7.06 10.71 -7.84
C GLU A 84 -6.94 9.17 -7.73
N GLN A 85 -6.18 8.66 -6.75
CA GLN A 85 -5.90 7.21 -6.60
C GLN A 85 -6.85 6.48 -5.63
N PHE A 86 -7.36 7.14 -4.59
CA PHE A 86 -8.25 6.52 -3.58
C PHE A 86 -9.72 6.69 -3.95
N ASN A 87 -10.14 6.12 -5.09
CA ASN A 87 -11.52 6.20 -5.55
C ASN A 87 -12.38 5.05 -4.98
N PRO A 88 -13.34 5.29 -4.06
CA PRO A 88 -14.15 4.21 -3.48
C PRO A 88 -15.04 3.49 -4.49
N ARG A 89 -15.27 4.09 -5.66
CA ARG A 89 -16.11 3.50 -6.70
C ARG A 89 -15.47 2.28 -7.36
N THR A 90 -14.18 2.06 -7.19
CA THR A 90 -13.48 0.86 -7.68
C THR A 90 -13.86 -0.39 -6.89
N ILE A 91 -14.22 -0.24 -5.61
CA ILE A 91 -14.68 -1.30 -4.74
C ILE A 91 -16.14 -1.61 -5.11
N GLY A 92 -16.42 -2.84 -5.52
CA GLY A 92 -17.77 -3.30 -5.88
C GLY A 92 -18.68 -3.48 -4.66
N ASP A 93 -18.14 -4.06 -3.60
CA ASP A 93 -18.81 -4.32 -2.33
C ASP A 93 -19.25 -3.02 -1.65
N LYS A 94 -20.53 -2.95 -1.28
CA LYS A 94 -21.13 -1.73 -0.72
C LYS A 94 -20.63 -1.43 0.68
N GLU A 95 -20.37 -2.46 1.48
CA GLU A 95 -19.93 -2.32 2.86
C GLU A 95 -18.47 -1.85 2.90
N LEU A 96 -17.59 -2.48 2.14
CA LEU A 96 -16.19 -2.08 1.99
C LEU A 96 -16.07 -0.65 1.44
N ARG A 97 -16.92 -0.30 0.47
CA ARG A 97 -16.99 1.08 -0.06
C ARG A 97 -17.36 2.09 1.02
N ALA A 98 -18.41 1.83 1.79
CA ALA A 98 -18.86 2.72 2.87
C ALA A 98 -17.78 2.88 3.97
N LYS A 99 -17.05 1.81 4.29
CA LYS A 99 -15.92 1.85 5.23
C LYS A 99 -14.80 2.77 4.72
N LEU A 100 -14.45 2.68 3.43
CA LEU A 100 -13.43 3.55 2.83
C LEU A 100 -13.89 5.02 2.75
N GLU A 101 -15.15 5.26 2.38
CA GLU A 101 -15.74 6.61 2.36
C GLU A 101 -15.66 7.26 3.74
N SER A 102 -15.97 6.49 4.80
CA SER A 102 -15.85 6.95 6.18
C SER A 102 -14.39 7.28 6.55
N ALA A 103 -13.43 6.42 6.15
CA ALA A 103 -12.00 6.65 6.38
C ALA A 103 -11.50 7.93 5.69
N LEU A 104 -11.91 8.16 4.44
CA LEU A 104 -11.62 9.38 3.69
C LEU A 104 -12.22 10.62 4.35
N GLU A 105 -13.44 10.50 4.89
CA GLU A 105 -14.07 11.59 5.63
C GLU A 105 -13.27 11.94 6.90
N TYR A 106 -12.84 10.94 7.68
CA TYR A 106 -12.01 11.16 8.86
C TYR A 106 -10.69 11.85 8.49
N GLN A 107 -9.99 11.35 7.47
CA GLN A 107 -8.73 11.95 7.00
C GLN A 107 -8.91 13.42 6.60
N ARG A 108 -9.93 13.74 5.80
CA ARG A 108 -10.22 15.11 5.38
C ARG A 108 -10.50 16.03 6.57
N ARG A 109 -11.27 15.56 7.56
CA ARG A 109 -11.58 16.33 8.76
C ARG A 109 -10.35 16.58 9.61
N ILE A 110 -9.48 15.58 9.76
CA ILE A 110 -8.20 15.72 10.48
C ILE A 110 -7.31 16.75 9.78
N GLU A 111 -7.08 16.64 8.47
CA GLU A 111 -6.24 17.61 7.74
C GLU A 111 -6.75 19.04 7.85
N THR A 112 -8.08 19.21 7.79
CA THR A 112 -8.70 20.53 7.94
C THR A 112 -8.42 21.10 9.34
N GLN A 113 -8.50 20.28 10.39
CA GLN A 113 -8.20 20.71 11.76
C GLN A 113 -6.71 21.03 11.95
N VAL A 114 -5.82 20.20 11.43
CA VAL A 114 -4.37 20.42 11.53
C VAL A 114 -3.97 21.73 10.84
N ARG A 115 -4.50 22.00 9.63
CA ARG A 115 -4.22 23.24 8.88
C ARG A 115 -4.72 24.51 9.57
N GLN A 116 -5.75 24.41 10.42
CA GLN A 116 -6.30 25.54 11.17
C GLN A 116 -5.44 25.89 12.40
N GLN A 117 -4.51 25.03 12.81
CA GLN A 117 -3.64 25.31 13.94
C GLN A 117 -2.60 26.39 13.62
N LYS A 118 -2.28 27.19 14.65
CA LYS A 118 -1.24 28.22 14.56
C LYS A 118 0.13 27.57 14.37
N ASN A 119 0.98 28.24 13.59
CA ASN A 119 2.36 27.80 13.33
C ASN A 119 3.12 27.59 14.65
N GLY A 120 3.83 26.46 14.75
CA GLY A 120 4.63 26.07 15.91
C GLY A 120 4.79 24.56 16.02
N VAL A 121 5.58 24.10 17.00
CA VAL A 121 5.97 22.68 17.17
C VAL A 121 4.77 21.71 17.23
N ILE A 122 3.62 22.16 17.73
CA ILE A 122 2.40 21.32 17.77
C ILE A 122 1.85 21.10 16.37
N ARG A 123 1.85 22.14 15.51
CA ARG A 123 1.41 22.04 14.13
C ARG A 123 2.31 21.07 13.35
N ASP A 124 3.62 21.20 13.46
CA ASP A 124 4.57 20.33 12.73
C ASP A 124 4.34 18.85 13.08
N ARG A 125 4.13 18.54 14.37
CA ARG A 125 3.82 17.17 14.83
C ARG A 125 2.47 16.67 14.35
N LEU A 126 1.47 17.54 14.28
CA LEU A 126 0.15 17.20 13.75
C LEU A 126 0.18 17.01 12.22
N ASP A 127 1.01 17.78 11.52
CA ASP A 127 1.29 17.62 10.08
C ASP A 127 1.95 16.26 9.82
N ASP A 128 2.97 15.88 10.62
CA ASP A 128 3.56 14.53 10.57
C ASP A 128 2.53 13.42 10.84
N THR A 129 1.61 13.68 11.76
CA THR A 129 0.53 12.75 12.11
C THR A 129 -0.47 12.59 10.96
N ALA A 130 -0.83 13.68 10.29
CA ALA A 130 -1.68 13.67 9.10
C ALA A 130 -1.04 12.87 7.95
N GLY A 131 0.28 13.01 7.74
CA GLY A 131 1.03 12.20 6.78
C GLY A 131 0.98 10.68 7.08
N GLN A 132 1.02 10.30 8.35
CA GLN A 132 0.91 8.89 8.76
C GLN A 132 -0.50 8.34 8.59
N ILE A 133 -1.54 9.15 8.85
CA ILE A 133 -2.94 8.77 8.57
C ILE A 133 -3.16 8.54 7.07
N THR A 134 -2.50 9.32 6.23
CA THR A 134 -2.49 9.16 4.78
C THR A 134 -1.86 7.81 4.38
N ALA A 135 -0.73 7.42 4.96
CA ALA A 135 -0.15 6.08 4.76
C ALA A 135 -1.07 4.95 5.28
N TRP A 136 -1.73 5.18 6.41
CA TRP A 136 -2.70 4.24 6.98
C TRP A 136 -3.89 4.00 6.04
N LEU A 137 -4.47 5.07 5.52
CA LEU A 137 -5.58 5.03 4.56
C LEU A 137 -5.19 4.25 3.29
N SER A 138 -3.94 4.37 2.85
CA SER A 138 -3.42 3.56 1.73
C SER A 138 -3.52 2.06 2.00
N ASN A 139 -3.12 1.63 3.21
CA ASN A 139 -3.22 0.21 3.60
C ASN A 139 -4.69 -0.26 3.73
N ILE A 140 -5.57 0.58 4.28
CA ILE A 140 -7.02 0.31 4.34
C ILE A 140 -7.59 0.10 2.93
N TYR A 141 -7.25 0.97 1.99
CA TYR A 141 -7.69 0.86 0.60
C TYR A 141 -7.20 -0.43 -0.07
N GLN A 142 -5.90 -0.74 0.06
CA GLN A 142 -5.33 -1.96 -0.51
C GLN A 142 -5.98 -3.22 0.07
N LEU A 143 -6.26 -3.22 1.37
CA LEU A 143 -6.95 -4.32 2.03
C LEU A 143 -8.39 -4.46 1.53
N ALA A 144 -9.12 -3.34 1.39
CA ALA A 144 -10.48 -3.33 0.88
C ALA A 144 -10.56 -3.80 -0.59
N LEU A 145 -9.59 -3.43 -1.45
CA LEU A 145 -9.51 -3.93 -2.82
C LEU A 145 -9.34 -5.46 -2.87
N ARG A 146 -8.51 -6.02 -2.00
CA ARG A 146 -8.29 -7.48 -1.95
C ARG A 146 -9.49 -8.23 -1.41
N LEU A 147 -10.14 -7.67 -0.39
CA LEU A 147 -11.39 -8.22 0.12
C LEU A 147 -12.49 -8.16 -0.94
N ASP A 148 -12.59 -7.07 -1.71
CA ASP A 148 -13.54 -6.95 -2.82
C ASP A 148 -13.28 -8.00 -3.90
N ALA A 149 -12.01 -8.12 -4.33
CA ALA A 149 -11.61 -9.12 -5.32
C ALA A 149 -11.91 -10.55 -4.85
N TYR A 150 -11.64 -10.86 -3.58
CA TYR A 150 -11.92 -12.16 -2.99
C TYR A 150 -13.43 -12.46 -2.91
N THR A 151 -14.23 -11.53 -2.39
CA THR A 151 -15.68 -11.71 -2.24
C THR A 151 -16.38 -11.87 -3.58
N ARG A 152 -15.85 -11.24 -4.64
CA ARG A 152 -16.41 -11.27 -5.98
C ARG A 152 -15.88 -12.40 -6.85
N ASP A 153 -14.95 -13.20 -6.35
CA ASP A 153 -14.46 -14.37 -7.07
C ASP A 153 -15.43 -15.55 -6.89
N ASP A 154 -16.40 -15.63 -7.80
CA ASP A 154 -17.38 -16.71 -7.82
C ASP A 154 -16.74 -18.09 -8.04
N LEU A 155 -15.56 -18.19 -8.67
CA LEU A 155 -14.88 -19.46 -8.86
C LEU A 155 -14.39 -20.00 -7.52
N LEU A 156 -13.68 -19.18 -6.74
CA LEU A 156 -13.23 -19.57 -5.39
C LEU A 156 -14.42 -19.94 -4.48
N ALA A 157 -15.52 -19.20 -4.56
CA ALA A 157 -16.73 -19.52 -3.81
C ALA A 157 -17.30 -20.90 -4.20
N ARG A 158 -17.42 -21.16 -5.51
CA ARG A 158 -17.90 -22.46 -6.02
C ARG A 158 -16.97 -23.62 -5.64
N GLU A 159 -15.66 -23.45 -5.79
CA GLU A 159 -14.68 -24.50 -5.46
C GLU A 159 -14.77 -24.92 -3.99
N ARG A 160 -14.92 -23.96 -3.08
CA ARG A 160 -15.07 -24.23 -1.64
C ARG A 160 -16.30 -25.08 -1.31
N ASP A 161 -17.38 -24.94 -2.07
CA ASP A 161 -18.63 -25.69 -1.88
C ASP A 161 -18.64 -27.04 -2.60
N LEU A 162 -17.88 -27.17 -3.69
CA LEU A 162 -17.85 -28.35 -4.56
C LEU A 162 -16.80 -29.38 -4.13
N ILE A 163 -15.56 -28.94 -3.81
CA ILE A 163 -14.44 -29.83 -3.50
C ILE A 163 -14.73 -30.79 -2.34
N PRO A 164 -15.40 -30.39 -1.23
CA PRO A 164 -15.75 -31.33 -0.16
C PRO A 164 -16.59 -32.51 -0.65
N ARG A 165 -17.58 -32.24 -1.52
CA ARG A 165 -18.48 -33.26 -2.06
C ARG A 165 -17.75 -34.18 -3.04
N GLU A 166 -16.82 -33.62 -3.83
CA GLU A 166 -15.96 -34.42 -4.70
C GLU A 166 -15.02 -35.31 -3.90
N LEU A 167 -14.45 -34.80 -2.80
CA LEU A 167 -13.60 -35.57 -1.89
C LEU A 167 -14.36 -36.71 -1.24
N GLU A 168 -15.60 -36.49 -0.81
CA GLU A 168 -16.49 -37.55 -0.29
C GLU A 168 -16.71 -38.65 -1.33
N ARG A 169 -17.12 -38.27 -2.55
CA ARG A 169 -17.35 -39.24 -3.65
C ARG A 169 -16.10 -40.02 -4.02
N LEU A 170 -14.94 -39.37 -4.11
CA LEU A 170 -13.67 -40.05 -4.41
C LEU A 170 -13.26 -40.99 -3.29
N THR A 171 -13.52 -40.61 -2.03
CA THR A 171 -13.24 -41.47 -0.87
C THR A 171 -14.16 -42.70 -0.85
N GLU A 172 -15.44 -42.54 -1.18
CA GLU A 172 -16.37 -43.66 -1.34
C GLU A 172 -15.96 -44.59 -2.49
N GLN A 173 -15.63 -44.02 -3.66
CA GLN A 173 -15.14 -44.77 -4.81
C GLN A 173 -13.88 -45.57 -4.46
N ARG A 174 -12.93 -44.94 -3.77
CA ARG A 174 -11.70 -45.56 -3.29
C ARG A 174 -11.95 -46.74 -2.34
N GLY A 175 -13.00 -46.69 -1.52
CA GLY A 175 -13.40 -47.78 -0.63
C GLY A 175 -14.03 -48.97 -1.33
N SER A 176 -14.66 -48.74 -2.49
CA SER A 176 -15.32 -49.79 -3.29
C SER A 176 -14.43 -50.40 -4.40
N GLU A 177 -13.38 -49.68 -4.82
CA GLU A 177 -12.46 -50.09 -5.88
C GLU A 177 -11.61 -51.29 -5.44
N ARG A 178 -11.39 -52.25 -6.35
CA ARG A 178 -10.63 -53.48 -6.08
C ARG A 178 -9.30 -53.53 -6.83
N ASN A 179 -9.14 -52.75 -7.90
CA ASN A 179 -7.90 -52.70 -8.67
C ASN A 179 -6.84 -51.86 -7.93
N PRO A 180 -5.69 -52.44 -7.52
CA PRO A 180 -4.68 -51.73 -6.74
C PRO A 180 -4.06 -50.53 -7.47
N ALA A 181 -3.95 -50.57 -8.81
CA ALA A 181 -3.43 -49.45 -9.58
C ALA A 181 -4.40 -48.24 -9.58
N VAL A 182 -5.70 -48.52 -9.72
CA VAL A 182 -6.75 -47.49 -9.68
C VAL A 182 -6.90 -46.93 -8.26
N GLN A 183 -6.78 -47.79 -7.25
CA GLN A 183 -6.74 -47.40 -5.85
C GLN A 183 -5.61 -46.39 -5.57
N GLN A 184 -4.39 -46.67 -6.04
CA GLN A 184 -3.27 -45.76 -5.88
C GLN A 184 -3.51 -44.41 -6.58
N GLN A 185 -4.03 -44.44 -7.82
CA GLN A 185 -4.35 -43.21 -8.55
C GLN A 185 -5.44 -42.38 -7.85
N LEU A 186 -6.45 -43.03 -7.27
CA LEU A 186 -7.47 -42.37 -6.46
C LEU A 186 -6.86 -41.75 -5.20
N ASP A 187 -5.94 -42.44 -4.52
CA ASP A 187 -5.26 -41.90 -3.34
C ASP A 187 -4.47 -40.62 -3.67
N ASP A 188 -3.75 -40.61 -4.79
CA ASP A 188 -2.99 -39.45 -5.25
C ASP A 188 -3.91 -38.25 -5.56
N VAL A 189 -5.03 -38.49 -6.26
CA VAL A 189 -6.02 -37.44 -6.58
C VAL A 189 -6.69 -36.92 -5.30
N ILE A 190 -7.05 -37.79 -4.38
CA ILE A 190 -7.64 -37.41 -3.08
C ILE A 190 -6.64 -36.57 -2.28
N ALA A 191 -5.36 -36.98 -2.23
CA ALA A 191 -4.33 -36.23 -1.53
C ALA A 191 -4.15 -34.82 -2.11
N GLY A 192 -4.08 -34.70 -3.45
CA GLY A 192 -4.02 -33.40 -4.14
C GLY A 192 -5.22 -32.53 -3.83
N LYS A 193 -6.44 -33.07 -3.92
CA LYS A 193 -7.68 -32.33 -3.62
C LYS A 193 -7.79 -31.92 -2.15
N ARG A 194 -7.31 -32.75 -1.20
CA ARG A 194 -7.26 -32.38 0.23
C ARG A 194 -6.31 -31.21 0.47
N ASN A 195 -5.14 -31.21 -0.17
CA ASN A 195 -4.19 -30.11 -0.06
C ASN A 195 -4.78 -28.80 -0.63
N HIS A 196 -5.41 -28.86 -1.81
CA HIS A 196 -6.08 -27.70 -2.40
C HIS A 196 -7.21 -27.17 -1.50
N TRP A 197 -8.04 -28.06 -0.97
CA TRP A 197 -9.11 -27.69 -0.05
C TRP A 197 -8.59 -27.00 1.21
N GLN A 198 -7.49 -27.51 1.79
CA GLN A 198 -6.85 -26.89 2.95
C GLN A 198 -6.33 -25.48 2.61
N ALA A 199 -5.69 -25.30 1.46
CA ALA A 199 -5.21 -24.00 1.01
C ALA A 199 -6.36 -22.98 0.83
N LEU A 200 -7.49 -23.41 0.27
CA LEU A 200 -8.70 -22.58 0.14
C LEU A 200 -9.29 -22.18 1.50
N ARG A 201 -9.28 -23.10 2.48
CA ARG A 201 -9.74 -22.81 3.85
C ARG A 201 -8.83 -21.83 4.57
N ASP A 202 -7.53 -21.98 4.42
CA ASP A 202 -6.55 -21.08 5.02
C ASP A 202 -6.66 -19.67 4.41
N LEU A 203 -6.90 -19.58 3.10
CA LEU A 203 -7.20 -18.32 2.42
C LEU A 203 -8.47 -17.67 2.98
N ASP A 204 -9.58 -18.40 3.11
CA ASP A 204 -10.83 -17.88 3.68
C ASP A 204 -10.66 -17.37 5.12
N ALA A 205 -9.98 -18.14 5.97
CA ALA A 205 -9.73 -17.75 7.34
C ALA A 205 -8.95 -16.43 7.41
N ARG A 206 -7.93 -16.27 6.55
CA ARG A 206 -7.15 -15.03 6.45
C ARG A 206 -7.97 -13.87 5.92
N MET A 207 -8.84 -14.08 4.95
CA MET A 207 -9.71 -13.02 4.42
C MET A 207 -10.75 -12.56 5.45
N LYS A 208 -11.30 -13.49 6.24
CA LYS A 208 -12.16 -13.13 7.38
C LYS A 208 -11.41 -12.32 8.43
N GLN A 209 -10.20 -12.73 8.78
CA GLN A 209 -9.34 -11.97 9.69
C GLN A 209 -9.02 -10.58 9.13
N ALA A 210 -8.74 -10.48 7.83
CA ALA A 210 -8.49 -9.23 7.15
C ALA A 210 -9.69 -8.28 7.19
N ALA A 211 -10.91 -8.79 6.99
CA ALA A 211 -12.14 -8.00 7.12
C ALA A 211 -12.31 -7.45 8.55
N LEU A 212 -12.07 -8.28 9.58
CA LEU A 212 -12.10 -7.84 10.97
C LEU A 212 -11.03 -6.78 11.27
N GLN A 213 -9.83 -6.94 10.71
CA GLN A 213 -8.76 -5.96 10.89
C GLN A 213 -9.08 -4.63 10.22
N LEU A 214 -9.75 -4.64 9.07
CA LEU A 214 -10.24 -3.43 8.40
C LEU A 214 -11.23 -2.67 9.31
N ASP A 215 -12.13 -3.39 9.99
CA ASP A 215 -13.11 -2.80 10.91
C ASP A 215 -12.45 -2.20 12.15
N GLN A 216 -11.50 -2.92 12.74
CA GLN A 216 -10.70 -2.43 13.85
C GLN A 216 -9.91 -1.18 13.45
N SER A 217 -9.33 -1.19 12.26
CA SER A 217 -8.60 -0.06 11.69
C SER A 217 -9.47 1.17 11.52
N LEU A 218 -10.68 1.01 10.96
CA LEU A 218 -11.62 2.13 10.83
C LEU A 218 -12.05 2.70 12.19
N THR A 219 -12.25 1.82 13.18
CA THR A 219 -12.59 2.22 14.55
C THR A 219 -11.46 3.00 15.21
N ALA A 220 -10.22 2.56 15.01
CA ALA A 220 -9.04 3.25 15.50
C ALA A 220 -8.89 4.64 14.83
N LEU A 221 -9.17 4.77 13.51
CA LEU A 221 -9.20 6.07 12.83
C LEU A 221 -10.23 7.03 13.45
N ALA A 222 -11.45 6.54 13.73
CA ALA A 222 -12.48 7.35 14.39
C ALA A 222 -12.06 7.81 15.80
N THR A 223 -11.32 6.94 16.51
CA THR A 223 -10.76 7.23 17.84
C THR A 223 -9.66 8.28 17.76
N VAL A 224 -8.75 8.19 16.79
CA VAL A 224 -7.71 9.18 16.51
C VAL A 224 -8.33 10.53 16.15
N TYR A 225 -9.32 10.55 15.25
CA TYR A 225 -10.07 11.75 14.90
C TYR A 225 -10.65 12.45 16.15
N SER A 226 -11.32 11.67 17.02
CA SER A 226 -11.90 12.19 18.26
C SER A 226 -10.82 12.76 19.20
N GLN A 227 -9.65 12.11 19.27
CA GLN A 227 -8.53 12.60 20.08
C GLN A 227 -7.93 13.90 19.54
N ILE A 228 -7.79 14.04 18.22
CA ILE A 228 -7.29 15.27 17.59
C ILE A 228 -8.23 16.44 17.86
N GLN A 229 -9.54 16.21 17.75
CA GLN A 229 -10.56 17.21 18.08
C GLN A 229 -10.46 17.69 19.54
N LEU A 230 -10.10 16.80 20.48
CA LEU A 230 -9.92 17.17 21.89
C LEU A 230 -8.61 17.91 22.18
N ILE A 231 -7.54 17.65 21.41
CA ILE A 231 -6.26 18.35 21.55
C ILE A 231 -6.42 19.84 21.22
N ASP A 232 -7.19 20.14 20.17
CA ASP A 232 -7.49 21.52 19.76
C ASP A 232 -8.25 22.30 20.84
N ALA A 233 -9.19 21.65 21.53
CA ALA A 233 -10.03 22.30 22.54
C ALA A 233 -9.31 22.67 23.84
N GLN A 234 -8.17 22.05 24.17
CA GLN A 234 -7.54 22.22 25.48
C GLN A 234 -6.08 22.73 25.46
N SER A 235 -5.43 22.89 24.31
CA SER A 235 -4.02 23.36 24.22
C SER A 235 -3.05 22.58 25.14
N ILE A 236 -3.30 21.28 25.35
CA ILE A 236 -2.53 20.46 26.30
C ILE A 236 -1.35 19.78 25.60
N GLY A 237 -0.14 20.06 26.12
CA GLY A 237 1.04 19.20 26.27
C GLY A 237 1.47 18.24 25.14
N SER A 238 2.72 18.40 24.71
CA SER A 238 3.48 17.53 23.78
C SER A 238 3.33 16.01 23.99
N GLY A 239 3.21 15.54 25.23
CA GLY A 239 3.13 14.11 25.55
C GLY A 239 1.83 13.40 25.16
N ARG A 240 0.74 14.12 24.80
CA ARG A 240 -0.47 13.49 24.24
C ARG A 240 -0.33 13.28 22.73
N ALA A 241 0.27 14.23 22.03
CA ALA A 241 0.56 14.11 20.61
C ALA A 241 1.58 12.98 20.32
N GLU A 242 2.61 12.83 21.17
CA GLU A 242 3.60 11.74 21.04
C GLU A 242 2.97 10.34 21.18
N ARG A 243 2.05 10.17 22.14
CA ARG A 243 1.32 8.90 22.30
C ARG A 243 0.39 8.62 21.13
N LEU A 244 -0.29 9.64 20.62
CA LEU A 244 -1.15 9.52 19.45
C LEU A 244 -0.35 9.09 18.21
N GLN A 245 0.81 9.73 18.00
CA GLN A 245 1.72 9.36 16.93
C GLN A 245 2.19 7.91 17.06
N ALA A 246 2.62 7.48 18.25
CA ALA A 246 3.05 6.11 18.49
C ALA A 246 1.94 5.08 18.22
N ASP A 247 0.70 5.35 18.65
CA ASP A 247 -0.46 4.49 18.38
C ASP A 247 -0.73 4.38 16.88
N ILE A 248 -0.73 5.50 16.15
CA ILE A 248 -0.91 5.52 14.68
C ILE A 248 0.19 4.70 13.99
N GLN A 249 1.45 4.87 14.37
CA GLN A 249 2.57 4.09 13.80
C GLN A 249 2.38 2.59 14.01
N GLU A 250 1.94 2.21 15.20
CA GLU A 250 1.66 0.81 15.54
C GLU A 250 0.51 0.25 14.68
N GLN A 251 -0.56 1.02 14.46
CA GLN A 251 -1.66 0.61 13.58
C GLN A 251 -1.22 0.48 12.11
N VAL A 252 -0.43 1.43 11.62
CA VAL A 252 0.11 1.39 10.25
C VAL A 252 0.99 0.16 10.05
N ALA A 253 1.88 -0.13 11.01
CA ALA A 253 2.76 -1.29 10.96
C ALA A 253 1.97 -2.61 10.94
N ARG A 254 0.99 -2.76 11.85
CA ARG A 254 0.09 -3.93 11.89
C ARG A 254 -0.60 -4.19 10.56
N LEU A 255 -1.11 -3.14 9.92
CA LEU A 255 -1.81 -3.28 8.64
C LEU A 255 -0.86 -3.57 7.49
N ASN A 256 0.31 -2.95 7.47
CA ASN A 256 1.32 -3.25 6.47
C ASN A 256 1.74 -4.72 6.54
N ASP A 257 1.98 -5.24 7.74
CA ASP A 257 2.32 -6.66 7.97
C ASP A 257 1.19 -7.59 7.50
N LEU A 258 -0.06 -7.24 7.82
CA LEU A 258 -1.22 -8.00 7.34
C LEU A 258 -1.30 -8.00 5.81
N VAL A 259 -1.18 -6.83 5.18
CA VAL A 259 -1.21 -6.68 3.71
C VAL A 259 -0.06 -7.46 3.08
N SER A 260 1.14 -7.47 3.68
CA SER A 260 2.27 -8.29 3.22
C SER A 260 1.95 -9.79 3.34
N SER A 261 1.40 -10.22 4.48
CA SER A 261 1.08 -11.64 4.70
C SER A 261 0.02 -12.19 3.73
N ILE A 262 -0.94 -11.36 3.31
CA ILE A 262 -1.96 -11.73 2.33
C ILE A 262 -1.32 -11.89 0.94
N ASN A 263 -0.36 -11.04 0.58
CA ASN A 263 0.37 -11.14 -0.68
C ASN A 263 1.16 -12.43 -0.79
N ASP A 264 1.80 -12.85 0.31
CA ASP A 264 2.60 -14.07 0.32
C ASP A 264 1.76 -15.31 0.03
N VAL A 265 0.53 -15.37 0.56
CA VAL A 265 -0.41 -16.47 0.32
C VAL A 265 -0.99 -16.45 -1.09
N TYR A 266 -1.32 -15.26 -1.60
CA TYR A 266 -1.85 -15.12 -2.97
C TYR A 266 -0.80 -15.56 -4.01
N ASN A 267 0.45 -15.14 -3.84
CA ASN A 267 1.57 -15.55 -4.70
C ASN A 267 1.84 -17.06 -4.62
N PHE A 268 1.69 -17.67 -3.45
CA PHE A 268 1.86 -19.12 -3.26
C PHE A 268 0.80 -19.93 -4.03
N ASN A 269 -0.46 -19.50 -3.98
CA ASN A 269 -1.56 -20.17 -4.68
C ASN A 269 -1.52 -19.96 -6.20
N THR A 270 -1.09 -18.79 -6.69
CA THR A 270 -0.98 -18.55 -8.15
C THR A 270 0.18 -19.30 -8.81
N LYS A 271 1.23 -19.69 -8.06
CA LYS A 271 2.37 -20.45 -8.58
C LYS A 271 2.24 -21.97 -8.41
N GLY A 272 1.19 -22.44 -7.74
CA GLY A 272 0.88 -23.87 -7.59
C GLY A 272 0.06 -24.48 -8.73
N LEU A 273 -0.35 -23.67 -9.72
CA LEU A 273 -1.02 -24.11 -10.94
C LEU A 273 -0.02 -24.19 -12.11
N GLY A 274 0.97 -25.07 -11.96
CA GLY A 274 1.91 -25.48 -13.00
C GLY A 274 1.99 -26.98 -13.08
#